data_AF-A0AB36AHP7-F1
#
_entry.id   AF-A0AB36AHP7-F1
#
_cell.length_a   1.000
_cell.length_b   1.000
_cell.length_c   1.000
_cell.angle_alpha   90.00
_cell.angle_beta   90.00
_cell.angle_gamma   90.00
#
_symmetry.space_group_name_H-M   'P 1'
#
loop_
_entity.id
_entity.type
_entity.pdbx_description
1 polymer ?
#
loop_
_entity_poly.entity_id
_entity_poly.type
_entity_poly.pdbx_seq_one_letter_code
_entity_poly.pdbx_strand_id
1 'polypeptide(L)'
;MTLKTYTVKQIADEIGVTKPAVTKYMSKSFRSKYTKKQGNRILVDEEGLTDIRQHFADSSHVKTQTNRKVNDNLSQSDRKLFDNVNDDNRIADQTYQDTLKAKDETIELLKKQLATKDEQLASMHKLMDQNQQLLLNTQAENQRLLSLQESSPKGSQNVQDGDFTDDSTKSSTQDKKTPPESSQKQSRDDQDIINRLNKKKHWWNRLF
;
A
#
# COMPACT_ATOMS: atom_id res chain seq x y z
N MET A 1 -10.53 38.00 42.38
CA MET A 1 -11.17 36.97 41.55
C MET A 1 -10.47 36.98 40.20
N THR A 2 -9.83 35.87 39.82
CA THR A 2 -9.14 35.76 38.53
C THR A 2 -10.19 35.58 37.42
N LEU A 3 -10.42 36.62 36.62
CA LEU A 3 -11.28 36.51 35.44
C LEU A 3 -10.60 35.58 34.44
N LYS A 4 -11.28 34.48 34.10
CA LYS A 4 -10.77 33.51 33.14
C LYS A 4 -10.97 34.06 31.73
N THR A 5 -9.88 34.17 30.99
CA THR A 5 -9.90 34.69 29.62
C THR A 5 -9.61 33.59 28.61
N TYR A 6 -10.38 33.53 27.53
CA TYR A 6 -10.28 32.50 26.51
C TYR A 6 -9.87 33.08 25.16
N THR A 7 -9.11 32.33 24.38
CA THR A 7 -8.82 32.71 22.99
C THR A 7 -9.97 32.31 22.09
N VAL A 8 -10.22 33.09 21.02
CA VAL A 8 -11.24 32.78 19.98
C VAL A 8 -11.17 31.32 19.47
N LYS A 9 -9.98 30.72 19.42
CA LYS A 9 -9.81 29.29 19.06
C LYS A 9 -10.48 28.37 20.10
N GLN A 10 -10.19 28.56 21.39
CA GLN A 10 -10.74 27.73 22.46
C GLN A 10 -12.27 27.84 22.51
N ILE A 11 -12.81 29.04 22.31
CA ILE A 11 -14.26 29.30 22.27
C ILE A 11 -14.91 28.56 21.10
N ALA A 12 -14.25 28.56 19.94
CA ALA A 12 -14.72 27.85 18.75
C ALA A 12 -14.73 26.33 18.97
N ASP A 13 -13.64 25.79 19.55
CA ASP A 13 -13.50 24.37 19.86
C ASP A 13 -14.53 23.92 20.93
N GLU A 14 -14.84 24.77 21.92
CA GLU A 14 -15.81 24.48 22.99
C GLU A 14 -17.27 24.49 22.52
N ILE A 15 -17.63 25.41 21.62
CA ILE A 15 -19.01 25.55 21.10
C ILE A 15 -19.22 24.68 19.84
N GLY A 16 -18.16 24.07 19.30
CA GLY A 16 -18.25 23.25 18.08
C GLY A 16 -18.51 24.08 16.82
N VAL A 17 -18.07 25.34 16.80
CA VAL A 17 -18.23 26.26 15.67
C VAL A 17 -16.88 26.62 15.08
N THR A 18 -16.87 27.16 13.86
CA THR A 18 -15.60 27.55 13.22
C THR A 18 -15.06 28.86 13.82
N LYS A 19 -13.73 28.97 13.96
CA LYS A 19 -13.04 30.21 14.35
C LYS A 19 -13.52 31.48 13.61
N PRO A 20 -13.71 31.47 12.27
CA PRO A 20 -14.27 32.62 11.57
C PRO A 20 -15.72 32.93 11.96
N ALA A 21 -16.55 31.95 12.30
CA ALA A 21 -17.93 32.19 12.74
C ALA A 21 -17.97 32.98 14.06
N VAL A 22 -17.16 32.60 15.04
CA VAL A 22 -17.00 33.36 16.30
C VAL A 22 -16.49 34.77 16.00
N THR A 23 -15.47 34.89 15.14
CA THR A 23 -14.89 36.19 14.76
C THR A 23 -15.91 37.11 14.08
N LYS A 24 -16.84 36.54 13.29
CA LYS A 24 -17.92 37.26 12.61
C LYS A 24 -19.00 37.75 13.59
N TYR A 25 -19.34 36.96 14.60
CA TYR A 25 -20.28 37.35 15.64
C TYR A 25 -19.72 38.45 16.55
N MET A 26 -18.42 38.38 16.86
CA MET A 26 -17.74 39.46 17.59
C MET A 26 -17.83 40.75 16.77
N SER A 27 -18.76 41.64 17.11
CA SER A 27 -18.91 42.95 16.51
C SER A 27 -17.97 43.97 17.16
N LYS A 28 -17.87 45.19 16.63
CA LYS A 28 -17.04 46.26 17.24
C LYS A 28 -17.51 46.61 18.66
N SER A 29 -18.83 46.58 18.90
CA SER A 29 -19.42 46.80 20.23
C SER A 29 -19.15 45.65 21.19
N PHE A 30 -19.23 44.40 20.71
CA PHE A 30 -18.86 43.22 21.51
C PHE A 30 -17.38 43.26 21.91
N ARG A 31 -16.49 43.57 20.95
CA ARG A 31 -15.05 43.68 21.19
C ARG A 31 -14.70 44.75 22.21
N SER A 32 -15.42 45.88 22.21
CA SER A 32 -15.20 46.95 23.18
C SER A 32 -15.60 46.59 24.61
N LYS A 33 -16.49 45.61 24.80
CA LYS A 33 -17.04 45.25 26.11
C LYS A 33 -16.36 44.04 26.74
N TYR A 34 -16.11 43.00 25.94
CA TYR A 34 -15.73 41.68 26.47
C TYR A 34 -14.36 41.19 25.99
N THR A 35 -13.59 42.02 25.27
CA THR A 35 -12.33 41.56 24.67
C THR A 35 -11.16 42.43 25.03
N LYS A 36 -10.02 41.78 25.23
CA LYS A 36 -8.72 42.41 25.49
C LYS A 36 -7.72 41.94 24.45
N LYS A 37 -6.97 42.88 23.89
CA LYS A 37 -5.91 42.56 22.93
C LYS A 37 -4.62 42.26 23.70
N GLN A 38 -4.10 41.05 23.55
CA GLN A 38 -2.78 40.67 24.05
C GLN A 38 -1.88 40.35 22.86
N GLY A 39 -1.11 41.34 22.41
CA GLY A 39 -0.27 41.24 21.22
C GLY A 39 -1.08 40.92 19.96
N ASN A 40 -0.81 39.78 19.33
CA ASN A 40 -1.52 39.29 18.14
C ASN A 40 -2.75 38.41 18.47
N ARG A 41 -3.12 38.28 19.75
CA ARG A 41 -4.27 37.46 20.18
C ARG A 41 -5.36 38.33 20.77
N ILE A 42 -6.60 37.92 20.53
CA ILE A 42 -7.79 38.49 21.16
C ILE A 42 -8.25 37.50 22.24
N LEU A 43 -8.27 37.99 23.47
CA LEU A 43 -8.79 37.28 24.63
C LEU A 43 -10.20 37.79 24.91
N VAL A 44 -11.09 36.86 25.24
CA VAL A 44 -12.48 37.13 25.58
C VAL A 44 -12.70 36.77 27.05
N ASP A 45 -13.35 37.66 27.79
CA ASP A 45 -13.75 37.42 29.18
C ASP A 45 -14.91 36.41 29.24
N GLU A 46 -15.16 35.83 30.43
CA GLU A 46 -16.17 34.78 30.65
C GLU A 46 -17.60 35.22 30.30
N GLU A 47 -17.96 36.48 30.56
CA GLU A 47 -19.26 37.06 30.18
C GLU A 47 -19.45 37.11 28.65
N GLY A 48 -18.36 37.40 27.92
CA GLY A 48 -18.39 37.35 26.47
C GLY A 48 -18.57 35.93 25.94
N LEU A 49 -18.05 34.92 26.66
CA LEU A 49 -18.23 33.51 26.29
C LEU A 49 -19.69 33.07 26.44
N THR A 50 -20.38 33.49 27.50
CA THR A 50 -21.80 33.16 27.70
C THR A 50 -22.69 33.77 26.61
N ASP A 51 -22.42 35.02 26.21
CA ASP A 51 -23.14 35.70 25.11
C ASP A 51 -22.94 34.96 23.78
N ILE A 52 -21.69 34.57 23.49
CA ILE A 52 -21.35 33.80 22.28
C ILE A 52 -22.07 32.44 22.31
N ARG A 53 -22.01 31.73 23.44
CA ARG A 53 -22.66 30.42 23.61
C ARG A 53 -24.16 30.51 23.40
N GLN A 54 -24.82 31.49 24.00
CA GLN A 54 -26.25 31.71 23.84
C GLN A 54 -26.62 32.00 22.38
N HIS A 55 -25.90 32.91 21.72
CA HIS A 55 -26.16 33.24 20.32
C HIS A 55 -26.08 32.01 19.40
N PHE A 56 -25.07 31.16 19.58
CA PHE A 56 -24.91 29.96 18.75
C PHE A 56 -25.87 28.83 19.16
N ALA A 57 -26.28 28.75 20.42
CA ALA A 57 -27.34 27.84 20.88
C ALA A 57 -28.69 28.23 20.26
N ASP A 58 -29.06 29.51 20.30
CA ASP A 58 -30.32 30.01 19.73
C ASP A 58 -30.33 29.90 18.20
N SER A 59 -29.20 30.18 17.55
CA SER A 59 -29.05 30.04 16.09
C SER A 59 -29.14 28.59 15.60
N SER A 60 -28.87 27.61 16.47
CA SER A 60 -29.07 26.19 16.15
C SER A 60 -30.56 25.81 16.06
N HIS A 61 -31.44 26.53 16.76
CA HIS A 61 -32.90 26.39 16.68
C HIS A 61 -33.55 27.30 15.62
N VAL A 62 -32.91 28.39 15.21
CA VAL A 62 -33.51 29.32 14.21
C VAL A 62 -33.42 28.80 12.77
N LYS A 63 -32.58 27.79 12.49
CA LYS A 63 -32.66 27.07 11.20
C LYS A 63 -33.88 26.13 11.10
N THR A 64 -34.64 25.91 12.18
CA THR A 64 -35.86 25.08 12.17
C THR A 64 -37.16 25.87 12.34
N GLN A 65 -37.14 27.21 12.43
CA GLN A 65 -38.32 28.02 12.81
C GLN A 65 -38.90 28.99 11.75
N THR A 66 -38.66 28.79 10.44
CA THR A 66 -39.45 29.49 9.39
C THR A 66 -40.81 28.84 9.10
N ASN A 67 -41.15 27.68 9.69
CA ASN A 67 -42.36 26.90 9.36
C ASN A 67 -43.57 27.07 10.30
N ARG A 68 -43.63 28.12 11.14
CA ARG A 68 -44.68 28.20 12.18
C ARG A 68 -46.04 28.81 11.77
N LYS A 69 -46.27 29.09 10.48
CA LYS A 69 -47.60 29.53 9.97
C LYS A 69 -48.35 28.50 9.10
N VAL A 70 -47.87 27.24 9.02
CA VAL A 70 -48.54 26.15 8.25
C VAL A 70 -49.01 25.04 9.21
N ASN A 71 -49.57 25.41 10.38
CA ASN A 71 -49.80 24.43 11.44
C ASN A 71 -51.04 23.52 11.25
N ASP A 72 -51.95 23.81 10.31
CA ASP A 72 -53.16 22.99 10.15
C ASP A 72 -53.08 21.96 9.01
N ASN A 73 -51.98 21.91 8.23
CA ASN A 73 -51.70 20.84 7.26
C ASN A 73 -50.49 19.94 7.67
N LEU A 74 -49.85 20.21 8.81
CA LEU A 74 -48.55 19.61 9.20
C LEU A 74 -48.68 18.23 9.88
N SER A 75 -49.86 17.88 10.39
CA SER A 75 -50.07 16.63 11.14
C SER A 75 -49.96 15.35 10.27
N GLN A 76 -50.05 15.46 8.94
CA GLN A 76 -49.89 14.32 8.03
C GLN A 76 -48.46 14.20 7.47
N SER A 77 -47.70 15.29 7.38
CA SER A 77 -46.30 15.30 6.94
C SER A 77 -45.32 14.93 8.04
N ASP A 78 -45.61 15.27 9.31
CA ASP A 78 -44.73 14.90 10.42
C ASP A 78 -44.69 13.38 10.64
N ARG A 79 -45.82 12.67 10.47
CA ARG A 79 -45.81 11.19 10.48
C ARG A 79 -44.93 10.59 9.37
N LYS A 80 -44.81 11.24 8.21
CA LYS A 80 -43.93 10.77 7.12
C LYS A 80 -42.46 11.12 7.34
N LEU A 81 -42.15 12.19 8.07
CA LEU A 81 -40.78 12.58 8.40
C LEU A 81 -40.17 11.68 9.49
N PHE A 82 -40.95 11.26 10.49
CA PHE A 82 -40.47 10.29 11.48
C PHE A 82 -40.20 8.90 10.89
N ASP A 83 -41.00 8.46 9.91
CA ASP A 83 -40.73 7.23 9.15
C ASP A 83 -39.43 7.36 8.32
N ASN A 84 -39.22 8.52 7.69
CA ASN A 84 -38.05 8.74 6.82
C ASN A 84 -36.72 8.89 7.59
N VAL A 85 -36.70 9.53 8.76
CA VAL A 85 -35.49 9.66 9.58
C VAL A 85 -35.08 8.32 10.20
N ASN A 86 -36.06 7.48 10.56
CA ASN A 86 -35.77 6.15 11.09
C ASN A 86 -35.31 5.18 9.98
N ASP A 87 -35.81 5.37 8.74
CA ASP A 87 -35.36 4.65 7.55
C ASP A 87 -33.95 5.08 7.13
N ASP A 88 -33.64 6.38 7.09
CA ASP A 88 -32.31 6.89 6.74
C ASP A 88 -31.23 6.45 7.75
N ASN A 89 -31.58 6.40 9.04
CA ASN A 89 -30.69 5.89 10.08
C ASN A 89 -30.52 4.35 10.02
N ARG A 90 -31.58 3.59 9.65
CA ARG A 90 -31.48 2.15 9.37
C ARG A 90 -30.65 1.85 8.12
N ILE A 91 -30.78 2.67 7.09
CA ILE A 91 -30.01 2.55 5.85
C ILE A 91 -28.53 2.86 6.14
N ALA A 92 -28.23 3.88 6.93
CA ALA A 92 -26.87 4.18 7.37
C ALA A 92 -26.25 3.04 8.20
N ASP A 93 -27.00 2.44 9.12
CA ASP A 93 -26.52 1.30 9.93
C ASP A 93 -26.35 0.03 9.06
N GLN A 94 -27.30 -0.26 8.18
CA GLN A 94 -27.23 -1.41 7.26
C GLN A 94 -26.05 -1.27 6.28
N THR A 95 -25.85 -0.09 5.69
CA THR A 95 -24.72 0.15 4.79
C THR A 95 -23.39 0.05 5.54
N TYR A 96 -23.32 0.52 6.79
CA TYR A 96 -22.15 0.32 7.64
C TYR A 96 -21.86 -1.17 7.87
N GLN A 97 -22.88 -1.95 8.22
CA GLN A 97 -22.75 -3.40 8.39
C GLN A 97 -22.32 -4.12 7.11
N ASP A 98 -22.86 -3.73 5.96
CA ASP A 98 -22.48 -4.30 4.67
C ASP A 98 -21.02 -3.97 4.34
N THR A 99 -20.55 -2.76 4.66
CA THR A 99 -19.13 -2.40 4.48
C THR A 99 -18.20 -3.18 5.42
N LEU A 100 -18.65 -3.52 6.63
CA LEU A 100 -17.89 -4.35 7.56
C LEU A 100 -17.77 -5.79 7.02
N LYS A 101 -18.88 -6.38 6.58
CA LYS A 101 -18.87 -7.72 5.96
C LYS A 101 -17.95 -7.79 4.75
N ALA A 102 -18.03 -6.81 3.85
CA ALA A 102 -17.16 -6.76 2.67
C ALA A 102 -15.66 -6.63 3.04
N LYS A 103 -15.34 -5.90 4.11
CA LYS A 103 -13.97 -5.83 4.64
C LYS A 103 -13.53 -7.16 5.24
N ASP A 104 -14.39 -7.83 6.01
CA ASP A 104 -14.10 -9.14 6.59
C ASP A 104 -13.85 -10.20 5.51
N GLU A 105 -14.67 -10.23 4.45
CA GLU A 105 -14.47 -11.10 3.30
C GLU A 105 -13.12 -10.83 2.61
N THR A 106 -12.77 -9.55 2.47
CA THR A 106 -11.48 -9.14 1.90
C THR A 106 -10.31 -9.60 2.78
N ILE A 107 -10.44 -9.48 4.10
CA ILE A 107 -9.43 -9.94 5.06
C ILE A 107 -9.25 -11.46 4.95
N GLU A 108 -10.33 -12.23 4.87
CA GLU A 108 -10.26 -13.68 4.71
C GLU A 108 -9.63 -14.09 3.38
N LEU A 109 -9.94 -13.39 2.28
CA LEU A 109 -9.29 -13.61 0.99
C LEU A 109 -7.78 -13.33 1.06
N LEU A 110 -7.39 -12.21 1.67
CA LEU A 110 -5.98 -11.83 1.84
C LEU A 110 -5.24 -12.83 2.72
N LYS A 111 -5.83 -13.29 3.83
CA LYS A 111 -5.25 -14.36 4.67
C LYS A 111 -5.04 -15.64 3.89
N LYS A 112 -6.03 -16.06 3.09
CA LYS A 112 -5.91 -17.26 2.25
C LYS A 112 -4.79 -17.11 1.22
N GLN A 113 -4.66 -15.93 0.60
CA GLN A 113 -3.55 -15.64 -0.32
C GLN A 113 -2.20 -15.65 0.38
N LEU A 114 -2.13 -15.15 1.61
CA LEU A 114 -0.90 -15.19 2.39
C LEU A 114 -0.50 -16.64 2.71
N ALA A 115 -1.45 -17.47 3.14
CA ALA A 115 -1.21 -18.88 3.40
C ALA A 115 -0.71 -19.64 2.16
N THR A 116 -1.27 -19.38 0.97
CA THR A 116 -0.78 -20.01 -0.26
C THR A 116 0.62 -19.51 -0.66
N LYS A 117 0.92 -18.23 -0.41
CA LYS A 117 2.26 -17.68 -0.62
C LYS A 117 3.29 -18.30 0.33
N ASP A 118 2.92 -18.50 1.59
CA ASP A 118 3.78 -19.16 2.58
C ASP A 118 4.04 -20.62 2.22
N GLU A 119 3.03 -21.35 1.73
CA GLU A 119 3.20 -22.72 1.23
C GLU A 119 4.13 -22.77 0.00
N GLN A 120 3.98 -21.82 -0.92
CA GLN A 120 4.89 -21.68 -2.07
C GLN A 120 6.32 -21.40 -1.64
N LEU A 121 6.52 -20.52 -0.66
CA LEU A 121 7.83 -20.25 -0.08
C LEU A 121 8.41 -21.53 0.55
N ALA A 122 7.65 -22.22 1.40
CA ALA A 122 8.10 -23.48 2.01
C ALA A 122 8.52 -24.53 0.97
N SER A 123 7.76 -24.67 -0.12
CA SER A 123 8.10 -25.55 -1.25
C SER A 123 9.41 -25.13 -1.94
N MET A 124 9.56 -23.83 -2.22
CA MET A 124 10.78 -23.29 -2.83
C MET A 124 12.01 -23.48 -1.93
N HIS A 125 11.86 -23.23 -0.63
CA HIS A 125 12.91 -23.46 0.36
C HIS A 125 13.33 -24.93 0.38
N LYS A 126 12.38 -25.87 0.37
CA LYS A 126 12.67 -27.32 0.30
C LYS A 126 13.43 -27.69 -0.96
N LEU A 127 13.02 -27.18 -2.12
CA LEU A 127 13.72 -27.43 -3.39
C LEU A 127 15.15 -26.85 -3.38
N MET A 128 15.31 -25.65 -2.82
CA MET A 128 16.61 -25.01 -2.68
C MET A 128 17.54 -25.84 -1.78
N ASP A 129 17.04 -26.34 -0.64
CA ASP A 129 17.78 -27.24 0.24
C ASP A 129 18.18 -28.55 -0.45
N GLN A 130 17.26 -29.15 -1.21
CA GLN A 130 17.56 -30.34 -2.00
C GLN A 130 18.68 -30.08 -3.02
N ASN A 131 18.65 -28.93 -3.70
CA ASN A 131 19.68 -28.56 -4.65
C ASN A 131 21.04 -28.32 -3.97
N GLN A 132 21.06 -27.64 -2.82
CA GLN A 132 22.27 -27.45 -2.03
C GLN A 132 22.87 -28.80 -1.57
N GLN A 133 22.04 -29.73 -1.10
CA GLN A 133 22.48 -31.06 -0.71
C GLN A 133 23.07 -31.86 -1.88
N LEU A 134 22.41 -31.82 -3.05
CA LEU A 134 22.90 -32.47 -4.26
C LEU A 134 24.25 -31.89 -4.69
N LEU A 135 24.40 -30.57 -4.69
CA LEU A 135 25.66 -29.91 -5.05
C LEU A 135 26.81 -30.34 -4.11
N LEU A 136 26.56 -30.38 -2.80
CA LEU A 136 27.54 -30.83 -1.81
C LEU A 136 27.92 -32.30 -2.02
N ASN A 137 26.94 -33.16 -2.31
CA ASN A 137 27.18 -34.57 -2.58
C ASN A 137 28.04 -34.75 -3.85
N THR A 138 27.67 -34.09 -4.95
CA THR A 138 28.44 -34.13 -6.19
C THR A 138 29.87 -33.62 -5.98
N GLN A 139 30.07 -32.56 -5.20
CA GLN A 139 31.40 -32.06 -4.88
C GLN A 139 32.22 -33.08 -4.07
N ALA A 140 31.62 -33.70 -3.05
CA ALA A 140 32.26 -34.73 -2.24
C ALA A 140 32.62 -35.97 -3.06
N GLU A 141 31.74 -36.42 -3.96
CA GLU A 141 31.99 -37.55 -4.85
C GLU A 141 33.13 -37.24 -5.84
N ASN A 142 33.13 -36.05 -6.44
CA ASN A 142 34.23 -35.62 -7.31
C ASN A 142 35.58 -35.62 -6.58
N GLN A 143 35.64 -35.14 -5.34
CA GLN A 143 36.86 -35.20 -4.52
C GLN A 143 37.29 -36.64 -4.25
N ARG A 144 36.34 -37.53 -3.95
CA ARG A 144 36.63 -38.95 -3.75
C ARG A 144 37.19 -39.59 -5.03
N LEU A 145 36.60 -39.32 -6.19
CA LEU A 145 37.10 -39.83 -7.48
C LEU A 145 38.50 -39.33 -7.80
N LEU A 146 38.80 -38.05 -7.53
CA LEU A 146 40.15 -37.50 -7.67
C LEU A 146 41.14 -38.25 -6.78
N SER A 147 40.80 -38.49 -5.50
CA SER A 147 41.66 -39.25 -4.59
C SER A 147 41.89 -40.70 -5.03
N LEU A 148 40.86 -41.34 -5.61
CA LEU A 148 40.97 -42.69 -6.18
C LEU A 148 41.90 -42.73 -7.39
N GLN A 149 41.80 -41.76 -8.31
CA GLN A 149 42.73 -41.61 -9.43
C GLN A 149 44.17 -41.40 -8.96
N GLU A 150 44.38 -40.57 -7.95
CA GLU A 150 45.70 -40.31 -7.37
C GLU A 150 46.28 -41.54 -6.65
N SER A 151 45.41 -42.39 -6.08
CA SER A 151 45.82 -43.62 -5.38
C SER A 151 46.06 -44.84 -6.28
N SER A 152 45.74 -44.76 -7.58
CA SER A 152 46.05 -45.85 -8.53
C SER A 152 47.53 -45.79 -8.89
N PRO A 153 48.35 -46.80 -8.54
CA PRO A 153 49.77 -46.79 -8.89
C PRO A 153 49.91 -46.90 -10.40
N LYS A 154 50.74 -46.02 -10.98
CA LYS A 154 51.20 -46.10 -12.37
C LYS A 154 51.86 -47.47 -12.61
N GLY A 155 51.11 -48.41 -13.17
CA GLY A 155 51.60 -49.67 -13.71
C GLY A 155 51.84 -49.54 -15.21
N SER A 156 53.10 -49.51 -15.60
CA SER A 156 53.61 -49.51 -16.98
C SER A 156 52.99 -50.60 -17.87
N GLN A 157 52.72 -50.27 -19.14
CA GLN A 157 53.33 -50.98 -20.27
C GLN A 157 53.24 -50.14 -21.55
N ASN A 158 54.41 -49.64 -21.95
CA ASN A 158 54.69 -49.19 -23.31
C ASN A 158 54.86 -50.44 -24.17
N VAL A 159 53.99 -50.65 -25.17
CA VAL A 159 54.16 -51.68 -26.21
C VAL A 159 53.90 -51.07 -27.58
N GLN A 160 55.01 -50.58 -28.13
CA GLN A 160 55.51 -50.72 -29.50
C GLN A 160 54.54 -50.97 -30.67
N ASP A 161 54.72 -50.12 -31.68
CA ASP A 161 54.09 -50.11 -33.00
C ASP A 161 54.03 -51.50 -33.68
N GLY A 162 52.84 -51.85 -34.15
CA GLY A 162 52.57 -52.97 -35.04
C GLY A 162 51.76 -52.49 -36.24
N ASP A 163 52.45 -52.36 -37.37
CA ASP A 163 51.96 -52.05 -38.70
C ASP A 163 50.91 -53.06 -39.18
N PHE A 164 49.78 -52.57 -39.71
CA PHE A 164 48.92 -53.31 -40.63
C PHE A 164 48.30 -52.35 -41.64
N THR A 165 48.75 -52.45 -42.89
CA THR A 165 48.31 -51.67 -44.03
C THR A 165 47.05 -52.25 -44.70
N ASP A 166 46.22 -51.31 -45.17
CA ASP A 166 45.39 -51.32 -46.39
C ASP A 166 44.07 -52.13 -46.41
N ASP A 167 42.94 -51.45 -46.61
CA ASP A 167 42.36 -51.33 -47.95
C ASP A 167 41.09 -50.44 -47.97
N SER A 168 41.11 -49.45 -48.86
CA SER A 168 39.97 -48.83 -49.56
C SER A 168 38.83 -48.15 -48.78
N THR A 169 38.82 -46.80 -48.80
CA THR A 169 37.97 -46.03 -49.76
C THR A 169 38.20 -44.52 -49.69
N LYS A 170 38.98 -44.03 -50.66
CA LYS A 170 38.88 -42.77 -51.44
C LYS A 170 38.26 -41.50 -50.81
N SER A 171 39.15 -40.49 -50.71
CA SER A 171 39.01 -39.09 -51.22
C SER A 171 38.06 -38.14 -50.49
N SER A 172 38.55 -37.29 -49.58
CA SER A 172 39.13 -35.94 -49.81
C SER A 172 38.13 -34.87 -50.23
N THR A 173 37.81 -33.93 -49.32
CA THR A 173 38.26 -32.51 -49.38
C THR A 173 37.73 -31.73 -48.16
N GLN A 174 38.65 -30.98 -47.54
CA GLN A 174 38.55 -29.89 -46.55
C GLN A 174 37.21 -29.56 -45.88
N ASP A 175 37.22 -29.47 -44.54
CA ASP A 175 36.87 -28.19 -43.90
C ASP A 175 37.37 -28.05 -42.46
N LYS A 176 37.92 -26.86 -42.17
CA LYS A 176 38.27 -26.40 -40.81
C LYS A 176 37.02 -26.44 -39.92
N LYS A 177 37.07 -27.15 -38.80
CA LYS A 177 36.10 -26.98 -37.70
C LYS A 177 36.75 -26.34 -36.47
N THR A 178 36.62 -25.03 -36.44
CA THR A 178 36.54 -24.17 -35.26
C THR A 178 35.43 -24.69 -34.31
N PRO A 179 35.50 -24.44 -32.99
CA PRO A 179 34.64 -25.05 -31.97
C PRO A 179 33.16 -24.64 -32.11
N PRO A 180 32.19 -25.48 -31.70
CA PRO A 180 30.78 -25.11 -31.72
C PRO A 180 30.48 -24.06 -30.64
N GLU A 181 30.47 -22.82 -31.10
CA GLU A 181 29.87 -21.64 -30.49
C GLU A 181 28.40 -21.90 -30.13
N SER A 182 28.11 -22.24 -28.87
CA SER A 182 26.74 -22.37 -28.36
C SER A 182 26.51 -21.73 -26.99
N SER A 183 27.20 -20.61 -26.71
CA SER A 183 26.96 -19.83 -25.48
C SER A 183 26.57 -18.37 -25.72
N GLN A 184 26.37 -17.95 -26.97
CA GLN A 184 26.16 -16.52 -27.29
C GLN A 184 24.76 -16.13 -27.80
N LYS A 185 23.83 -17.08 -27.97
CA LYS A 185 22.46 -16.74 -28.42
C LYS A 185 21.47 -16.41 -27.31
N GLN A 186 21.61 -16.98 -26.11
CA GLN A 186 20.66 -16.70 -25.01
C GLN A 186 20.83 -15.30 -24.40
N SER A 187 22.02 -14.70 -24.48
CA SER A 187 22.28 -13.37 -23.92
C SER A 187 21.64 -12.23 -24.73
N ARG A 188 21.41 -12.39 -26.04
CA ARG A 188 20.79 -11.33 -26.87
C ARG A 188 19.28 -11.21 -26.63
N ASP A 189 18.58 -12.32 -26.47
CA ASP A 189 17.13 -12.31 -26.29
C ASP A 189 16.75 -11.80 -24.89
N ASP A 190 17.52 -12.12 -23.85
CA ASP A 190 17.31 -11.59 -22.49
C ASP A 190 17.55 -10.08 -22.41
N GLN A 191 18.55 -9.55 -23.12
CA GLN A 191 18.82 -8.11 -23.18
C GLN A 191 17.73 -7.34 -23.96
N ASP A 192 17.16 -7.95 -25.00
CA ASP A 192 16.04 -7.36 -25.75
C ASP A 192 14.73 -7.35 -24.95
N ILE A 193 14.52 -8.33 -24.07
CA ILE A 193 13.36 -8.34 -23.15
C ILE A 193 13.51 -7.24 -22.09
N ILE A 194 14.70 -7.10 -21.48
CA ILE A 194 15.00 -6.04 -20.49
C ILE A 194 14.85 -4.65 -21.14
N ASN A 195 15.36 -4.47 -22.37
CA ASN A 195 15.26 -3.21 -23.10
C ASN A 195 13.83 -2.88 -23.57
N ARG A 196 12.97 -3.88 -23.84
CA ARG A 196 11.54 -3.65 -24.14
C ARG A 196 10.75 -3.27 -22.88
N LEU A 197 11.10 -3.80 -21.72
CA LEU A 197 10.48 -3.44 -20.43
C LEU A 197 10.85 -2.02 -19.98
N ASN A 198 12.07 -1.56 -20.30
CA ASN A 198 12.57 -0.22 -19.92
C ASN A 198 12.06 0.92 -20.85
N LYS A 199 11.31 0.60 -21.92
CA LYS A 199 10.71 1.60 -22.83
C LYS A 199 9.35 2.12 -22.37
N LYS A 200 8.90 1.80 -21.15
CA LYS A 200 7.74 2.46 -20.55
C LYS A 200 8.14 3.87 -20.11
N LYS A 201 7.97 4.82 -21.04
CA LYS A 201 8.11 6.27 -20.86
C LYS A 201 7.66 6.69 -19.46
N HIS A 202 8.63 7.12 -18.65
CA HIS A 202 8.38 7.69 -17.34
C HIS A 202 7.57 8.98 -17.49
N TRP A 203 6.38 8.98 -16.93
CA TRP A 203 5.45 10.11 -16.94
C TRP A 203 5.98 11.35 -16.20
N TRP A 204 7.04 11.20 -15.40
CA TRP A 204 7.67 12.29 -14.63
C TRP A 204 8.64 13.18 -15.41
N ASN A 205 9.13 12.78 -16.59
CA ASN A 205 10.05 13.60 -17.40
C ASN A 205 9.36 14.73 -18.21
N ARG A 206 8.11 15.06 -17.88
CA ARG A 206 7.29 16.06 -18.61
C ARG A 206 6.95 17.30 -17.78
N LEU A 207 7.52 17.43 -16.58
CA LEU A 207 7.14 18.47 -15.60
C LEU A 207 8.31 19.37 -15.14
N PHE A 208 9.44 19.32 -15.83
CA PHE A 208 10.53 20.29 -15.68
C PHE A 208 10.96 20.81 -17.05
#